data_AF-A0A1I4WUJ2-F1
#
_entry.id   AF-A0A1I4WUJ2-F1
#
_cell.length_a   1.000
_cell.length_b   1.000
_cell.length_c   1.000
_cell.angle_alpha   90.00
_cell.angle_beta   90.00
_cell.angle_gamma   90.00
#
_symmetry.space_group_name_H-M   'P 1'
#
loop_
_entity.id
_entity.type
_entity.pdbx_description
1 polymer ?
#
loop_
_entity_poly.entity_id
_entity_poly.type
_entity_poly.pdbx_seq_one_letter_code
_entity_poly.pdbx_strand_id
1 'polypeptide(L)'
;MSAKLDRLGEARLDELVFKMKGASKILLHGNCNKNEIGNPQQASWARAMEVKKYLVKKGIGEKKIFVGANIDEPLHGVRIEIHL
;
A
#
# COMPACT_ATOMS: atom_id res chain seq x y z
N MET A 1 -17.87 1.35 0.16
CA MET A 1 -16.91 0.86 1.18
C MET A 1 -15.70 1.78 1.17
N SER A 2 -15.33 2.36 2.31
CA SER A 2 -14.21 3.30 2.42
C SER A 2 -12.90 2.52 2.40
N ALA A 3 -11.96 2.89 1.51
CA ALA A 3 -10.63 2.28 1.40
C ALA A 3 -9.69 2.68 2.57
N LYS A 4 -10.23 2.86 3.77
CA LYS A 4 -9.45 3.25 4.95
C LYS A 4 -8.62 2.08 5.42
N LEU A 5 -7.37 2.38 5.74
CA LEU A 5 -6.46 1.47 6.42
C LEU A 5 -7.06 1.10 7.78
N ASP A 6 -7.10 -0.19 8.11
CA ASP A 6 -7.60 -0.66 9.39
C ASP A 6 -6.51 -0.56 10.47
N ARG A 7 -6.90 -0.60 11.75
CA ARG A 7 -5.95 -0.48 12.88
C ARG A 7 -4.90 -1.58 12.89
N LEU A 8 -5.24 -2.77 12.39
CA LEU A 8 -4.31 -3.88 12.26
C LEU A 8 -3.26 -3.62 11.17
N GLY A 9 -3.68 -3.08 10.03
CA GLY A 9 -2.79 -2.64 8.96
C GLY A 9 -1.86 -1.51 9.40
N GLU A 10 -2.37 -0.56 10.18
CA GLU A 10 -1.55 0.49 10.79
C GLU A 10 -0.47 -0.08 11.71
N ALA A 11 -0.82 -0.99 12.62
CA ALA A 11 0.14 -1.62 13.53
C ALA A 11 1.24 -2.40 12.78
N ARG A 12 0.86 -3.17 11.75
CA ARG A 12 1.81 -3.88 10.88
C ARG A 12 2.74 -2.94 10.12
N LEU A 13 2.22 -1.81 9.64
CA LEU A 13 3.05 -0.79 8.99
C LEU A 13 4.03 -0.18 9.99
N ASP A 14 3.58 0.13 11.20
CA ASP A 14 4.42 0.72 12.26
C ASP A 14 5.62 -0.16 12.63
N GLU A 15 5.43 -1.49 12.69
CA GLU A 15 6.54 -2.44 12.86
C GLU A 15 7.58 -2.37 11.74
N LEU A 16 7.13 -2.07 10.51
CA LEU A 16 7.97 -2.01 9.32
C LEU A 16 8.53 -0.61 9.04
N VAL A 17 8.00 0.46 9.66
CA VAL A 17 8.42 1.87 9.43
C VAL A 17 9.92 2.02 9.64
N PHE A 18 10.51 1.38 10.64
CA PHE A 18 11.95 1.47 10.89
C PHE A 18 12.77 0.94 9.70
N LYS A 19 12.39 -0.21 9.13
CA LYS A 19 13.03 -0.78 7.93
C LYS A 19 12.82 0.10 6.70
N MET A 20 11.62 0.67 6.55
CA MET A 20 11.26 1.54 5.43
C MET A 20 12.03 2.87 5.43
N LYS A 21 12.39 3.41 6.60
CA LYS A 21 13.20 4.65 6.68
C LYS A 21 14.57 4.48 6.03
N GLY A 22 15.19 3.31 6.22
CA GLY A 22 16.49 2.95 5.65
C GLY A 22 16.43 2.51 4.19
N ALA A 23 15.24 2.25 3.64
CA ALA A 23 15.08 1.77 2.27
C ALA A 23 15.50 2.82 1.22
N SER A 24 16.11 2.37 0.14
CA SER A 24 16.32 3.16 -1.08
C SER A 24 15.03 3.27 -1.90
N LYS A 25 14.20 2.22 -1.91
CA LYS A 25 12.96 2.15 -2.68
C LYS A 25 11.90 1.29 -1.98
N ILE A 26 10.65 1.75 -2.04
CA ILE A 26 9.48 1.05 -1.48
C ILE A 26 8.44 0.93 -2.59
N LEU A 27 8.03 -0.30 -2.93
CA LEU A 27 6.95 -0.56 -3.87
C LEU A 27 5.67 -0.91 -3.11
N LEU A 28 4.58 -0.20 -3.41
CA LEU A 28 3.24 -0.45 -2.88
C LEU A 28 2.34 -0.92 -4.02
N HIS A 29 1.95 -2.19 -4.01
CA HIS A 29 1.02 -2.75 -4.98
C HIS A 29 -0.34 -2.95 -4.33
N GLY A 30 -1.35 -2.20 -4.77
CA GLY A 30 -2.72 -2.46 -4.37
C GLY A 30 -3.21 -3.73 -5.03
N ASN A 31 -3.73 -4.67 -4.26
CA ASN A 31 -4.33 -5.89 -4.79
C ASN A 31 -5.85 -5.79 -4.70
N CYS A 32 -6.53 -6.22 -5.75
CA CYS A 32 -7.97 -6.14 -5.85
C CYS A 32 -8.51 -7.27 -6.70
N ASN A 33 -9.48 -8.01 -6.18
CA ASN A 33 -10.16 -9.04 -6.95
C ASN A 33 -11.13 -8.39 -7.96
N LYS A 34 -10.82 -8.51 -9.25
CA LYS A 34 -11.64 -8.00 -10.36
C LYS A 34 -13.04 -8.60 -10.45
N ASN A 35 -13.26 -9.79 -9.88
CA ASN A 35 -14.57 -10.44 -9.90
C ASN A 35 -15.55 -9.87 -8.87
N GLU A 36 -15.05 -9.11 -7.89
CA GLU A 36 -15.85 -8.58 -6.77
C GLU A 36 -16.03 -7.05 -6.84
N ILE A 37 -15.28 -6.35 -7.71
CA ILE A 37 -15.28 -4.90 -7.79
C ILE A 37 -15.40 -4.45 -9.23
N GLY A 38 -16.38 -3.59 -9.52
CA GLY A 38 -16.64 -3.07 -10.88
C GLY A 38 -15.54 -2.16 -11.46
N ASN A 39 -14.69 -1.56 -10.62
CA ASN A 39 -13.52 -0.77 -11.03
C ASN A 39 -12.27 -1.18 -10.24
N PRO A 40 -11.69 -2.37 -10.52
CA PRO A 40 -10.67 -2.97 -9.67
C PRO A 40 -9.37 -2.19 -9.68
N GLN A 41 -9.03 -1.56 -10.81
CA GLN A 41 -7.81 -0.76 -10.95
C GLN A 41 -7.86 0.51 -10.09
N GLN A 42 -8.97 1.25 -10.14
CA GLN A 42 -9.14 2.44 -9.30
C GLN A 42 -9.19 2.07 -7.81
N ALA A 43 -9.87 0.98 -7.46
CA ALA A 43 -9.97 0.52 -6.07
C ALA A 43 -8.62 0.05 -5.52
N SER A 44 -7.86 -0.73 -6.30
CA SER A 44 -6.49 -1.13 -6.00
C SER A 44 -5.60 0.08 -5.74
N TRP A 45 -5.62 1.04 -6.67
CA TRP A 45 -4.79 2.23 -6.58
C TRP A 45 -5.15 3.10 -5.37
N ALA A 46 -6.44 3.26 -5.08
CA ALA A 46 -6.91 3.98 -3.90
C ALA A 46 -6.39 3.38 -2.59
N ARG A 47 -6.40 2.04 -2.45
CA ARG A 47 -5.86 1.36 -1.26
C ARG A 47 -4.36 1.59 -1.09
N ALA A 48 -3.60 1.44 -2.17
CA ALA A 48 -2.15 1.65 -2.13
C ALA A 48 -1.79 3.12 -1.85
N MET A 49 -2.59 4.06 -2.34
CA MET A 49 -2.45 5.49 -2.04
C MET A 49 -2.72 5.83 -0.58
N GLU A 50 -3.69 5.18 0.08
CA GLU A 50 -3.92 5.38 1.52
C GLU A 50 -2.73 4.88 2.36
N VAL A 51 -2.11 3.75 1.98
CA VAL A 51 -0.86 3.28 2.60
C VAL A 51 0.28 4.27 2.35
N LYS A 52 0.42 4.81 1.13
CA LYS A 52 1.41 5.84 0.82
C LYS A 52 1.24 7.06 1.73
N LYS A 53 0.03 7.59 1.87
CA LYS A 53 -0.25 8.73 2.76
C LYS A 53 0.12 8.44 4.20
N TYR A 54 -0.19 7.26 4.69
CA TYR A 54 0.18 6.82 6.04
C TYR A 54 1.70 6.82 6.24
N LEU A 55 2.45 6.22 5.31
CA LEU A 55 3.91 6.16 5.37
C LEU A 55 4.56 7.54 5.29
N VAL A 56 4.05 8.42 4.44
CA VAL A 56 4.51 9.82 4.37
C VAL A 56 4.27 10.54 5.69
N LYS A 57 3.10 10.34 6.32
CA LYS A 57 2.79 10.88 7.66
C LYS A 57 3.74 10.36 8.76
N LYS A 58 4.27 9.14 8.60
CA LYS A 58 5.28 8.54 9.50
C LYS A 58 6.71 8.97 9.21
N GLY A 59 6.91 9.85 8.21
CA GLY A 59 8.20 10.44 7.86
C GLY A 59 8.98 9.67 6.79
N ILE A 60 8.35 8.74 6.06
CA ILE A 60 8.97 8.12 4.89
C ILE A 60 8.96 9.12 3.73
N GLY A 61 10.12 9.32 3.09
CA GLY A 61 10.24 10.24 1.97
C GLY A 61 9.38 9.80 0.79
N GLU A 62 8.46 10.66 0.35
CA GLU A 62 7.50 10.36 -0.72
C GLU A 62 8.17 9.86 -2.01
N LYS A 63 9.32 10.44 -2.37
CA LYS A 63 10.10 10.09 -3.57
C LYS A 63 10.60 8.64 -3.59
N LYS A 64 10.68 7.98 -2.43
CA LYS A 64 11.08 6.58 -2.30
C LYS A 64 9.93 5.60 -2.53
N ILE A 65 8.69 6.10 -2.50
CA ILE A 65 7.47 5.27 -2.54
C ILE A 65 6.89 5.27 -3.95
N PHE A 66 6.81 4.09 -4.55
CA PHE A 66 6.20 3.86 -5.86
C PHE A 66 4.91 3.08 -5.68
N VAL A 67 3.84 3.53 -6.34
CA VAL A 67 2.50 2.93 -6.21
C VAL A 67 2.14 2.24 -7.52
N GLY A 68 1.75 0.97 -7.43
CA GLY A 68 1.24 0.16 -8.52
C GLY A 68 -0.12 -0.43 -8.19
N ALA A 69 -0.81 -0.87 -9.22
CA ALA A 69 -2.05 -1.63 -9.10
C ALA A 69 -1.83 -3.04 -9.65
N ASN A 70 -2.29 -4.05 -8.92
CA ASN A 70 -2.39 -5.43 -9.37
C ASN A 70 -3.83 -5.91 -9.20
N ILE A 71 -4.48 -6.25 -10.30
CA ILE A 71 -5.92 -6.58 -10.35
C ILE A 71 -6.18 -8.06 -10.64
N ASP A 72 -5.11 -8.84 -10.81
CA ASP A 72 -5.18 -10.27 -11.09
C ASP A 72 -5.03 -11.11 -9.81
N GLU A 73 -4.79 -10.45 -8.68
CA GLU A 73 -4.67 -11.09 -7.38
C GLU A 73 -6.07 -11.37 -6.79
N PRO A 74 -6.34 -12.59 -6.29
CA PRO A 74 -7.62 -12.94 -5.69
C PRO A 74 -7.86 -12.25 -4.34
N LEU A 75 -6.84 -11.62 -3.76
CA LEU A 75 -6.85 -11.01 -2.44
C LEU A 75 -6.97 -9.49 -2.53
N HIS A 76 -7.85 -8.91 -1.71
CA HIS A 76 -7.88 -7.46 -1.50
C HIS A 76 -6.84 -7.06 -0.46
N GLY A 77 -5.94 -6.15 -0.80
CA GLY A 77 -4.92 -5.69 0.14
C GLY A 77 -3.90 -4.76 -0.49
N VAL A 78 -2.79 -4.55 0.21
CA VAL A 78 -1.61 -3.86 -0.33
C VAL A 78 -0.40 -4.70 -0.03
N ARG A 79 0.33 -5.07 -1.09
CA ARG A 79 1.63 -5.73 -1.01
C ARG A 79 2.72 -4.67 -0.93
N ILE A 80 3.68 -4.89 -0.05
CA ILE A 80 4.77 -3.94 0.20
C ILE A 80 6.10 -4.64 -0.03
N GLU A 81 6.93 -4.06 -0.89
CA GLU A 81 8.28 -4.54 -1.15
C GLU A 81 9.27 -3.45 -0.77
N ILE A 82 10.24 -3.81 0.06
CA ILE A 82 11.24 -2.88 0.61
C ILE A 82 12.59 -3.27 -0.01
N HIS A 83 13.19 -2.35 -0.74
CA HIS A 83 14.54 -2.48 -1.27
C HIS A 83 15.47 -1.59 -0.44
N LEU A 84 16.53 -2.19 0.10
CA LEU A 84 17.56 -1.52 0.88
C LEU A 84 18.57 -0.88 -0.07
#